data_AF-A0A952AY77-F1
#
_entry.id   AF-A0A952AY77-F1
#
_cell.length_a   1.000
_cell.length_b   1.000
_cell.length_c   1.000
_cell.angle_alpha   90.00
_cell.angle_beta   90.00
_cell.angle_gamma   90.00
#
_symmetry.space_group_name_H-M   'P 1'
#
loop_
_entity.id
_entity.type
_entity.pdbx_description
1 polymer ?
#
loop_
_entity_poly.entity_id
_entity_poly.type
_entity_poly.pdbx_seq_one_letter_code
_entity_poly.pdbx_strand_id
1 'polypeptide(L)'
;MRNTRQHRGFSLIEVLLAVGTLAIGMIFVGGTFLTGIYFATISTERTIAAVAADEAFAKIRLYGVNLSDPNLVVDQLTPLEALNTIAAEEFAYPSIASLTKKQYYWSALCRHVGSDPTNRLVQVTVFVSRKVGNSTMYPGGSQRPAPIKVDVSTVAGAGNENKLTINVAGEEIFINGGSTIADNQTGRLYRVLKRDPVAPNIIVLYRPWLEGPSSSVWVVPPPVGGGRYPCIAIYQKVIRF
;
A
#
# COMPACT_ATOMS: atom_id res chain seq x y z
N MET A 1 36.11 -44.11 -54.87
CA MET A 1 35.62 -42.76 -55.28
C MET A 1 34.63 -42.27 -54.23
N ARG A 2 34.94 -41.16 -53.56
CA ARG A 2 34.15 -40.62 -52.45
C ARG A 2 33.13 -39.65 -53.02
N ASN A 3 31.85 -40.01 -52.93
CA ASN A 3 30.75 -39.25 -53.53
C ASN A 3 30.46 -38.01 -52.66
N THR A 4 30.89 -36.83 -53.09
CA THR A 4 30.64 -35.55 -52.41
C THR A 4 29.18 -35.15 -52.62
N ARG A 5 28.33 -35.37 -51.61
CA ARG A 5 26.96 -34.84 -51.57
C ARG A 5 27.04 -33.31 -51.56
N GLN A 6 26.59 -32.67 -52.64
CA GLN A 6 26.38 -31.21 -52.65
C GLN A 6 25.21 -30.88 -51.72
N HIS A 7 25.46 -30.11 -50.67
CA HIS A 7 24.42 -29.57 -49.80
C HIS A 7 23.59 -28.56 -50.59
N ARG A 8 22.31 -28.84 -50.82
CA ARG A 8 21.35 -27.83 -51.32
C ARG A 8 21.15 -26.80 -50.20
N GLY A 9 21.47 -25.53 -50.47
CA GLY A 9 21.21 -24.42 -49.55
C GLY A 9 19.71 -24.22 -49.31
N PHE A 10 19.35 -23.57 -48.21
CA PHE A 10 17.97 -23.25 -47.86
C PHE A 10 17.37 -22.23 -48.85
N SER A 11 16.09 -22.39 -49.17
CA SER A 11 15.36 -21.41 -49.98
C SER A 11 15.14 -20.12 -49.20
N LEU A 12 15.10 -18.98 -49.88
CA LEU A 12 14.81 -17.66 -49.28
C LEU A 12 13.52 -17.70 -48.44
N ILE A 13 12.49 -18.42 -48.91
CA ILE A 13 11.22 -18.52 -48.21
C ILE A 13 11.32 -19.35 -46.91
N GLU A 14 12.14 -20.40 -46.91
CA GLU A 14 12.38 -21.23 -45.71
C GLU A 14 13.15 -20.44 -44.66
N VAL A 15 14.16 -19.67 -45.09
CA VAL A 15 14.92 -18.80 -44.20
C VAL A 15 14.02 -17.70 -43.63
N LEU A 16 13.19 -17.05 -44.44
CA LEU A 16 12.26 -16.02 -43.97
C LEU A 16 11.21 -16.59 -43.00
N LEU A 17 10.71 -17.80 -43.24
CA LEU A 17 9.77 -18.48 -42.33
C LEU A 17 10.46 -18.84 -41.01
N ALA A 18 11.68 -19.38 -41.07
CA ALA A 18 12.48 -19.68 -39.88
C ALA A 18 12.77 -18.43 -39.06
N VAL A 19 13.21 -17.34 -39.69
CA VAL A 19 13.46 -16.06 -39.01
C VAL A 19 12.17 -15.46 -38.44
N GLY A 20 11.04 -15.58 -39.14
CA GLY A 20 9.74 -15.11 -38.66
C GLY A 20 9.27 -15.84 -37.40
N THR A 21 9.33 -17.17 -37.38
CA THR A 21 8.98 -17.98 -36.20
C THR A 21 9.94 -17.72 -35.02
N LEU A 22 11.24 -17.56 -35.30
CA LEU A 22 12.24 -17.21 -34.31
C LEU A 22 12.00 -15.82 -33.72
N ALA A 23 11.66 -14.82 -34.54
CA ALA A 23 11.34 -13.47 -34.08
C ALA A 23 10.10 -13.45 -33.18
N ILE A 24 9.02 -14.12 -33.58
CA ILE A 24 7.79 -14.23 -32.77
C ILE A 24 8.10 -14.94 -31.44
N GLY A 25 8.88 -16.02 -31.47
CA GLY A 25 9.31 -16.74 -30.27
C GLY A 25 10.10 -15.86 -29.30
N MET A 26 11.07 -15.09 -29.80
CA MET A 26 11.87 -14.19 -28.96
C MET A 26 11.05 -13.03 -28.37
N ILE A 27 10.08 -12.48 -29.11
CA ILE A 27 9.18 -11.44 -28.59
C ILE A 27 8.33 -12.01 -27.44
N PHE A 28 7.81 -13.24 -27.60
CA PHE A 28 7.03 -13.90 -26.55
C PHE A 28 7.85 -14.16 -25.29
N VAL A 29 9.08 -14.66 -25.43
CA VAL A 29 10.01 -14.86 -24.30
C VAL A 29 10.35 -13.53 -23.62
N GLY A 30 10.66 -12.49 -24.39
CA GLY A 30 10.95 -11.16 -23.85
C GLY A 30 9.78 -10.57 -23.05
N GLY A 31 8.56 -10.68 -23.58
CA GLY A 31 7.35 -10.19 -22.91
C GLY A 31 7.06 -10.93 -21.60
N THR A 32 7.05 -12.26 -21.64
CA THR A 32 6.73 -13.09 -20.47
C THR A 32 7.78 -12.98 -19.36
N PHE A 33 9.06 -12.84 -19.72
CA PHE A 33 10.15 -12.68 -18.76
C PHE A 33 10.02 -11.39 -17.94
N LEU A 34 9.75 -10.25 -18.59
CA LEU A 34 9.58 -8.97 -17.90
C LEU A 34 8.37 -8.98 -16.96
N THR A 35 7.25 -9.53 -17.41
CA THR A 35 6.06 -9.70 -16.57
C THR A 35 6.34 -10.62 -15.38
N GLY A 36 7.11 -11.70 -15.58
CA GLY A 36 7.56 -12.60 -14.53
C GLY A 36 8.37 -11.88 -13.43
N ILE A 37 9.35 -11.05 -13.82
CA ILE A 37 10.15 -10.25 -12.88
C ILE A 37 9.26 -9.28 -12.09
N TYR A 38 8.31 -8.62 -12.76
CA TYR A 38 7.39 -7.70 -12.11
C TYR A 38 6.54 -8.39 -11.04
N PHE A 39 5.94 -9.53 -11.36
CA PHE A 39 5.14 -10.29 -10.40
C PHE A 39 5.99 -10.90 -9.27
N ALA A 40 7.20 -11.37 -9.57
CA ALA A 40 8.14 -11.84 -8.55
C ALA A 40 8.50 -10.73 -7.55
N THR A 41 8.67 -9.49 -8.04
CA THR A 41 8.92 -8.32 -7.19
C THR A 41 7.74 -8.04 -6.27
N ILE A 42 6.51 -8.01 -6.78
CA ILE A 42 5.30 -7.80 -5.97
C ILE A 42 5.13 -8.91 -4.93
N SER A 43 5.36 -10.16 -5.32
CA SER A 43 5.25 -11.30 -4.40
C SER A 43 6.27 -11.21 -3.27
N THR A 44 7.50 -10.82 -3.60
CA THR A 44 8.57 -10.59 -2.61
C THR A 44 8.23 -9.43 -1.68
N GLU A 45 7.76 -8.31 -2.21
CA GLU A 45 7.31 -7.15 -1.41
C GLU A 45 6.19 -7.54 -0.44
N ARG A 46 5.21 -8.34 -0.88
CA ARG A 46 4.11 -8.82 0.00
C ARG A 46 4.61 -9.74 1.11
N THR A 47 5.55 -10.63 0.79
CA THR A 47 6.13 -11.57 1.78
C THR A 47 6.92 -10.80 2.82
N ILE A 48 7.75 -9.83 2.41
CA ILE A 48 8.47 -8.93 3.32
C ILE A 48 7.49 -8.12 4.17
N ALA A 49 6.41 -7.62 3.56
CA ALA A 49 5.41 -6.83 4.28
C ALA A 49 4.70 -7.64 5.37
N ALA A 50 4.44 -8.92 5.15
CA ALA A 50 3.87 -9.79 6.17
C ALA A 50 4.82 -9.94 7.37
N VAL A 51 6.10 -10.23 7.12
CA VAL A 51 7.12 -10.37 8.17
C VAL A 51 7.32 -9.05 8.93
N ALA A 52 7.40 -7.93 8.21
CA ALA A 52 7.53 -6.60 8.81
C ALA A 52 6.30 -6.24 9.67
N ALA A 53 5.10 -6.66 9.27
CA ALA A 53 3.89 -6.45 10.07
C ALA A 53 3.89 -7.31 11.34
N ASP A 54 4.30 -8.57 11.27
CA ASP A 54 4.42 -9.44 12.45
C ASP A 54 5.41 -8.86 13.46
N GLU A 55 6.55 -8.35 12.99
CA GLU A 55 7.51 -7.64 13.83
C GLU A 55 6.91 -6.37 14.43
N ALA A 56 6.21 -5.56 13.63
CA ALA A 56 5.53 -4.35 14.11
C ALA A 56 4.52 -4.67 15.22
N PHE A 57 3.71 -5.72 15.06
CA PHE A 57 2.77 -6.14 16.11
C PHE A 57 3.48 -6.60 17.39
N ALA A 58 4.62 -7.29 17.27
CA ALA A 58 5.43 -7.67 18.42
C ALA A 58 6.00 -6.43 19.14
N LYS A 59 6.52 -5.45 18.39
CA LYS A 59 7.00 -4.18 18.94
C LYS A 59 5.89 -3.39 19.63
N ILE A 60 4.72 -3.31 19.03
CA ILE A 60 3.55 -2.63 19.62
C ILE A 60 3.15 -3.26 20.95
N ARG A 61 3.20 -4.60 21.05
CA ARG A 61 2.99 -5.31 22.32
C ARG A 61 4.06 -5.00 23.37
N LEU A 62 5.31 -4.82 22.94
CA LEU A 62 6.44 -4.56 23.82
C LEU A 62 6.46 -3.12 24.35
N TYR A 63 6.23 -2.13 23.49
CA TYR A 63 6.11 -0.73 23.91
C TYR A 63 4.84 -0.48 24.72
N GLY A 64 3.83 -1.33 24.57
CA GLY A 64 2.55 -1.18 25.25
C GLY A 64 1.73 -0.04 24.66
N VAL A 65 0.47 0.07 25.07
CA VAL A 65 -0.36 1.26 24.83
C VAL A 65 -1.00 1.60 26.17
N ASN A 66 -0.92 2.88 26.57
CA ASN A 66 -1.63 3.33 27.75
C ASN A 66 -3.13 3.35 27.45
N LEU A 67 -3.89 2.42 28.04
CA LEU A 67 -5.33 2.31 27.83
C LEU A 67 -6.11 3.50 28.40
N SER A 68 -5.52 4.22 29.35
CA SER A 68 -6.09 5.43 29.94
C SER A 68 -5.69 6.71 29.19
N ASP A 69 -5.01 6.59 28.04
CA ASP A 69 -4.65 7.75 27.22
C ASP A 69 -5.92 8.38 26.65
N PRO A 70 -6.17 9.69 26.88
CA PRO A 70 -7.36 10.37 26.35
C PRO A 70 -7.45 10.37 24.82
N ASN A 71 -6.32 10.16 24.12
CA ASN A 71 -6.29 10.07 22.66
C ASN A 71 -6.68 8.68 22.13
N LEU A 72 -6.78 7.66 22.99
CA LEU A 72 -7.20 6.32 22.60
C LEU A 72 -8.72 6.17 22.76
N VAL A 73 -9.45 6.47 21.69
CA VAL A 73 -10.92 6.48 21.71
C VAL A 73 -11.48 5.30 20.88
N VAL A 74 -12.74 4.92 21.13
CA VAL A 74 -13.43 3.82 20.45
C VAL A 74 -13.79 4.17 19.00
N ASP A 75 -14.01 5.44 18.68
CA ASP A 75 -14.52 5.88 17.38
C ASP A 75 -13.50 6.70 16.59
N GLN A 76 -12.21 6.54 16.91
CA GLN A 76 -11.14 7.24 16.23
C GLN A 76 -9.85 6.42 16.22
N LEU A 77 -9.29 6.24 15.03
CA LEU A 77 -7.94 5.75 14.84
C LEU A 77 -6.94 6.85 15.24
N THR A 78 -6.01 6.49 16.12
CA THR A 78 -4.95 7.37 16.60
C THR A 78 -3.59 6.78 16.22
N PRO A 79 -2.67 7.57 15.64
CA PRO A 79 -1.32 7.12 15.34
C PRO A 79 -0.60 6.64 16.61
N LEU A 80 0.12 5.51 16.52
CA LEU A 80 0.91 4.99 17.64
C LEU A 80 1.93 6.01 18.16
N GLU A 81 2.48 6.81 17.26
CA GLU A 81 3.46 7.87 17.56
C GLU A 81 2.88 9.00 18.42
N ALA A 82 1.55 9.16 18.42
CA ALA A 82 0.85 10.10 19.30
C ALA A 82 0.58 9.50 20.69
N LEU A 83 0.54 8.17 20.80
CA LEU A 83 0.30 7.45 22.05
C LEU A 83 1.61 7.15 22.80
N ASN A 84 2.70 6.93 22.07
CA ASN A 84 4.00 6.61 22.64
C ASN A 84 5.14 7.27 21.85
N THR A 85 6.13 7.78 22.58
CA THR A 85 7.38 8.28 22.00
C THR A 85 8.30 7.12 21.65
N ILE A 86 8.25 6.68 20.39
CA ILE A 86 9.11 5.63 19.84
C ILE A 86 10.13 6.25 18.89
N ALA A 87 11.39 5.81 18.96
CA ALA A 87 12.44 6.29 18.07
C ALA A 87 12.10 6.00 16.60
N ALA A 88 12.37 6.95 15.70
CA ALA A 88 12.00 6.84 14.28
C ALA A 88 12.60 5.60 13.58
N GLU A 89 13.73 5.10 14.07
CA GLU A 89 14.43 3.93 13.54
C GLU A 89 13.75 2.58 13.84
N GLU A 90 12.88 2.54 14.85
CA GLU A 90 12.12 1.34 15.23
C GLU A 90 11.00 1.02 14.25
N PHE A 91 10.53 2.04 13.54
CA PHE A 91 9.54 1.95 12.46
C PHE A 91 10.10 1.42 11.15
N ALA A 92 11.38 1.03 11.11
CA ALA A 92 12.07 0.65 9.89
C ALA A 92 12.52 -0.82 9.94
N TYR A 93 12.29 -1.52 8.81
CA TYR A 93 12.60 -2.93 8.62
C TYR A 93 13.68 -3.11 7.53
N PRO A 94 14.65 -4.03 7.72
CA PRO A 94 14.87 -4.88 8.89
C PRO A 94 15.44 -4.12 10.09
N SER A 95 15.08 -4.50 11.31
CA SER A 95 15.52 -3.79 12.52
C SER A 95 17.02 -3.84 12.79
N ILE A 96 17.68 -4.92 12.38
CA ILE A 96 19.13 -5.14 12.57
C ILE A 96 20.03 -4.46 11.52
N ALA A 97 19.45 -3.89 10.46
CA ALA A 97 20.21 -3.27 9.39
C ALA A 97 20.52 -1.80 9.69
N SER A 98 21.65 -1.27 9.18
CA SER A 98 21.94 0.16 9.23
C SER A 98 20.84 0.96 8.51
N LEU A 99 20.52 2.17 8.98
CA LEU A 99 19.46 3.03 8.41
C LEU A 99 19.55 3.21 6.89
N THR A 100 20.76 3.25 6.34
CA THR A 100 21.04 3.35 4.90
C THR A 100 20.62 2.13 4.08
N LYS A 101 20.42 0.98 4.72
CA LYS A 101 19.98 -0.28 4.11
C LYS A 101 18.49 -0.57 4.35
N LYS A 102 17.81 0.22 5.19
CA LYS A 102 16.39 0.03 5.50
C LYS A 102 15.53 0.62 4.38
N GLN A 103 14.78 -0.24 3.69
CA GLN A 103 13.90 0.15 2.57
C GLN A 103 12.42 0.09 2.93
N TYR A 104 12.08 -0.65 3.98
CA TYR A 104 10.70 -0.88 4.40
C TYR A 104 10.46 -0.15 5.72
N TYR A 105 9.29 0.45 5.82
CA TYR A 105 8.85 1.17 6.99
C TYR A 105 7.45 0.71 7.35
N TRP A 106 7.11 0.80 8.62
CA TRP A 106 5.77 0.55 9.09
C TRP A 106 5.28 1.71 9.95
N SER A 107 3.98 1.90 9.97
CA SER A 107 3.28 2.84 10.85
C SER A 107 2.03 2.14 11.36
N ALA A 108 1.60 2.46 12.57
CA ALA A 108 0.42 1.83 13.16
C ALA A 108 -0.60 2.87 13.60
N LEU A 109 -1.87 2.55 13.38
CA LEU A 109 -3.01 3.26 13.94
C LEU A 109 -3.69 2.34 14.96
N CYS A 110 -4.00 2.88 16.13
CA CYS A 110 -4.61 2.15 17.24
C CYS A 110 -5.99 2.73 17.53
N ARG A 111 -6.92 1.86 17.93
CA ARG A 111 -8.29 2.23 18.35
C ARG A 111 -8.73 1.32 19.49
N HIS A 112 -9.46 1.86 20.45
CA HIS A 112 -10.08 1.03 21.48
C HIS A 112 -11.22 0.18 20.88
N VAL A 113 -11.39 -1.06 21.36
CA VAL A 113 -12.47 -1.95 20.89
C VAL A 113 -13.57 -1.98 21.94
N GLY A 114 -14.71 -1.36 21.62
CA GLY A 114 -15.86 -1.27 22.53
C GLY A 114 -15.73 -0.18 23.58
N SER A 115 -16.85 0.23 24.14
CA SER A 115 -16.98 1.35 25.11
C SER A 115 -16.71 0.95 26.56
N ASP A 116 -16.47 -0.33 26.83
CA ASP A 116 -16.19 -0.81 28.19
C ASP A 116 -14.77 -0.43 28.62
N PRO A 117 -14.59 0.39 29.66
CA PRO A 117 -13.28 0.84 30.14
C PRO A 117 -12.43 -0.28 30.76
N THR A 118 -13.03 -1.44 31.05
CA THR A 118 -12.30 -2.61 31.54
C THR A 118 -11.75 -3.47 30.40
N ASN A 119 -12.20 -3.21 29.16
CA ASN A 119 -11.77 -3.97 28.00
C ASN A 119 -10.36 -3.57 27.59
N ARG A 120 -9.42 -4.49 27.64
CA ARG A 120 -8.03 -4.23 27.25
C ARG A 120 -7.74 -4.54 25.78
N LEU A 121 -8.78 -4.64 24.97
CA LEU A 121 -8.68 -4.96 23.55
C LEU A 121 -8.52 -3.67 22.73
N VAL A 122 -7.43 -3.62 21.98
CA VAL A 122 -7.09 -2.52 21.08
C VAL A 122 -6.98 -3.09 19.66
N GLN A 123 -7.68 -2.49 18.73
CA GLN A 123 -7.54 -2.78 17.30
C GLN A 123 -6.34 -1.99 16.79
N VAL A 124 -5.37 -2.72 16.24
CA VAL A 124 -4.15 -2.16 15.69
C VAL A 124 -4.13 -2.41 14.19
N THR A 125 -3.97 -1.34 13.42
CA THR A 125 -3.87 -1.34 11.96
C THR A 125 -2.47 -0.92 11.56
N VAL A 126 -1.68 -1.86 11.05
CA VAL A 126 -0.29 -1.63 10.61
C VAL A 126 -0.26 -1.42 9.11
N PHE A 127 0.29 -0.29 8.70
CA PHE A 127 0.57 0.06 7.31
C PHE A 127 2.04 -0.25 7.04
N VAL A 128 2.32 -1.15 6.09
CA VAL A 128 3.69 -1.44 5.67
C VAL A 128 3.93 -0.79 4.32
N SER A 129 5.02 -0.03 4.25
CA SER A 129 5.35 0.81 3.11
C SER A 129 6.81 0.67 2.69
N ARG A 130 7.08 0.78 1.40
CA ARG A 130 8.42 0.83 0.82
C ARG A 130 8.80 2.29 0.54
N LYS A 131 9.98 2.71 0.99
CA LYS A 131 10.54 4.01 0.64
C LYS A 131 11.00 3.98 -0.83
N VAL A 132 10.56 4.96 -1.62
CA VAL A 132 10.80 5.00 -3.08
C VAL A 132 12.19 5.55 -3.44
N GLY A 133 12.84 6.34 -2.58
CA GLY A 133 14.21 6.80 -2.78
C GLY A 133 14.81 7.44 -1.53
N ASN A 134 16.13 7.61 -1.45
CA ASN A 134 16.79 8.05 -0.22
C ASN A 134 16.42 9.47 0.23
N SER A 135 16.23 10.39 -0.71
CA SER A 135 15.87 11.80 -0.50
C SER A 135 14.38 12.10 -0.72
N THR A 136 13.55 11.08 -0.95
CA THR A 136 12.11 11.30 -1.17
C THR A 136 11.44 11.75 0.14
N MET A 137 10.74 12.88 0.06
CA MET A 137 9.92 13.40 1.14
C MET A 137 8.47 12.97 0.92
N TYR A 138 7.75 12.76 2.01
CA TYR A 138 6.31 12.50 2.03
C TYR A 138 5.59 13.73 2.59
N PRO A 139 4.30 13.90 2.30
CA PRO A 139 3.52 15.01 2.86
C PRO A 139 3.66 15.05 4.39
N GLY A 140 3.70 16.26 4.96
CA GLY A 140 4.07 16.48 6.36
C GLY A 140 5.58 16.57 6.63
N GLY A 141 6.43 16.54 5.59
CA GLY A 141 7.88 16.70 5.72
C GLY A 141 8.61 15.45 6.24
N SER A 142 7.93 14.31 6.26
CA SER A 142 8.52 13.04 6.72
C SER A 142 9.40 12.42 5.64
N GLN A 143 10.55 11.86 6.03
CA GLN A 143 11.40 11.05 5.14
C GLN A 143 10.94 9.59 5.01
N ARG A 144 9.89 9.21 5.74
CA ARG A 144 9.25 7.90 5.66
C ARG A 144 7.77 8.03 5.26
N PRO A 145 7.22 7.07 4.51
CA PRO A 145 5.79 7.01 4.27
C PRO A 145 5.05 6.75 5.58
N ALA A 146 4.10 7.60 5.91
CA ALA A 146 3.23 7.47 7.08
C ALA A 146 1.77 7.75 6.67
N PRO A 147 0.79 7.13 7.35
CA PRO A 147 -0.62 7.38 7.07
C PRO A 147 -0.99 8.83 7.45
N ILE A 148 -1.76 9.47 6.57
CA ILE A 148 -2.31 10.82 6.75
C ILE A 148 -3.82 10.72 6.72
N LYS A 149 -4.45 11.53 7.57
CA LYS A 149 -5.90 11.68 7.66
C LYS A 149 -6.38 12.63 6.56
N VAL A 150 -7.39 12.21 5.82
CA VAL A 150 -8.03 12.95 4.71
C VAL A 150 -9.52 12.97 4.95
N ASP A 151 -10.15 14.15 4.86
CA ASP A 151 -11.58 14.29 5.08
C ASP A 151 -12.37 13.97 3.81
N VAL A 152 -13.40 13.12 3.96
CA VAL A 152 -14.21 12.61 2.85
C VAL A 152 -15.70 12.70 3.14
N SER A 153 -16.50 12.84 2.09
CA SER A 153 -17.97 12.82 2.16
C SER A 153 -18.58 11.89 1.12
N THR A 154 -19.75 11.35 1.41
CA THR A 154 -20.50 10.52 0.45
C THR A 154 -21.06 11.37 -0.68
N VAL A 155 -21.03 10.84 -1.90
CA VAL A 155 -21.69 11.49 -3.04
C VAL A 155 -23.18 11.14 -3.02
N ALA A 156 -24.05 12.16 -2.99
CA ALA A 156 -25.50 11.94 -2.97
C ALA A 156 -26.03 11.35 -4.29
N GLY A 157 -27.13 10.60 -4.21
CA GLY A 157 -27.84 10.02 -5.36
C GLY A 157 -27.71 8.49 -5.47
N ALA A 158 -28.71 7.86 -6.08
CA ALA A 158 -28.73 6.40 -6.28
C ALA A 158 -27.57 5.95 -7.19
N GLY A 159 -26.89 4.87 -6.83
CA GLY A 159 -25.73 4.36 -7.58
C GLY A 159 -24.38 5.01 -7.21
N ASN A 160 -24.36 5.91 -6.23
CA ASN A 160 -23.15 6.56 -5.73
C ASN A 160 -22.67 6.00 -4.39
N GLU A 161 -23.17 4.84 -3.96
CA GLU A 161 -22.82 4.19 -2.69
C GLU A 161 -21.34 3.81 -2.63
N ASN A 162 -20.69 3.65 -3.79
CA ASN A 162 -19.26 3.34 -3.90
C ASN A 162 -18.39 4.59 -4.11
N LYS A 163 -18.93 5.81 -4.00
CA LYS A 163 -18.20 7.05 -4.33
C LYS A 163 -18.03 7.95 -3.12
N LEU A 164 -16.82 8.46 -2.97
CA LEU A 164 -16.49 9.46 -1.96
C LEU A 164 -15.88 10.70 -2.60
N THR A 165 -16.22 11.85 -2.07
CA THR A 165 -15.61 13.15 -2.42
C THR A 165 -14.55 13.48 -1.38
N ILE A 166 -13.36 13.85 -1.83
CA ILE A 166 -12.31 14.45 -1.01
C ILE A 166 -12.68 15.91 -0.77
N ASN A 167 -12.79 16.29 0.50
CA ASN A 167 -13.35 17.59 0.87
C ASN A 167 -12.33 18.73 0.81
N VAL A 168 -11.05 18.41 0.98
CA VAL A 168 -9.96 19.41 1.08
C VAL A 168 -9.21 19.52 -0.25
N ALA A 169 -9.16 20.74 -0.78
CA ALA A 169 -8.41 21.04 -1.98
C ALA A 169 -6.89 20.82 -1.77
N GLY A 170 -6.24 20.13 -2.71
CA GLY A 170 -4.85 19.73 -2.64
C GLY A 170 -4.63 18.34 -2.04
N GLU A 171 -5.56 17.80 -1.24
CA GLU A 171 -5.48 16.44 -0.71
C GLU A 171 -5.89 15.39 -1.75
N GLU A 172 -6.43 15.83 -2.89
CA GLU A 172 -6.62 14.99 -4.06
C GLU A 172 -5.28 14.62 -4.70
N ILE A 173 -4.12 14.75 -4.10
CA ILE A 173 -2.92 14.03 -4.59
C ILE A 173 -2.61 12.80 -3.74
N PHE A 174 -3.25 12.67 -2.58
CA PHE A 174 -2.94 11.62 -1.61
C PHE A 174 -3.58 10.27 -1.97
N ILE A 175 -4.77 10.27 -2.56
CA ILE A 175 -5.57 9.05 -2.81
C ILE A 175 -5.79 8.77 -4.30
N ASN A 176 -4.95 8.01 -5.00
CA ASN A 176 -5.23 7.61 -6.40
C ASN A 176 -5.73 6.15 -6.50
N GLY A 177 -6.06 5.74 -7.73
CA GLY A 177 -6.45 4.37 -8.06
C GLY A 177 -5.42 3.35 -7.60
N GLY A 178 -5.90 2.26 -7.00
CA GLY A 178 -5.06 1.20 -6.42
C GLY A 178 -4.66 1.43 -4.96
N SER A 179 -4.86 2.64 -4.41
CA SER A 179 -4.61 2.87 -2.97
C SER A 179 -5.59 2.11 -2.08
N THR A 180 -5.15 1.83 -0.85
CA THR A 180 -6.01 1.29 0.21
C THR A 180 -6.15 2.35 1.29
N ILE A 181 -7.38 2.61 1.71
CA ILE A 181 -7.74 3.59 2.72
C ILE A 181 -8.36 2.87 3.92
N ALA A 182 -8.15 3.40 5.12
CA ALA A 182 -8.79 2.91 6.34
C ALA A 182 -9.74 3.97 6.88
N ASP A 183 -10.99 3.61 7.14
CA ASP A 183 -11.94 4.52 7.79
C ASP A 183 -11.47 4.87 9.21
N ASN A 184 -11.50 6.15 9.56
CA ASN A 184 -11.03 6.64 10.85
C ASN A 184 -11.86 6.12 12.02
N GLN A 185 -13.17 5.97 11.82
CA GLN A 185 -14.06 5.57 12.91
C GLN A 185 -13.96 4.09 13.16
N THR A 186 -14.28 3.26 12.18
CA THR A 186 -14.38 1.79 12.29
C THR A 186 -13.06 1.05 12.09
N GLY A 187 -12.07 1.70 11.46
CA GLY A 187 -10.88 1.05 10.97
C GLY A 187 -11.12 0.14 9.76
N ARG A 188 -12.31 0.14 9.13
CA ARG A 188 -12.55 -0.71 7.96
C ARG A 188 -11.69 -0.31 6.78
N LEU A 189 -11.18 -1.31 6.06
CA LEU A 189 -10.31 -1.10 4.91
C LEU A 189 -11.12 -1.08 3.62
N TYR A 190 -10.88 -0.07 2.80
CA TYR A 190 -11.48 0.09 1.49
C TYR A 190 -10.39 0.19 0.43
N ARG A 191 -10.60 -0.45 -0.72
CA ARG A 191 -9.71 -0.34 -1.87
C ARG A 191 -10.29 0.66 -2.86
N VAL A 192 -9.47 1.63 -3.24
CA VAL A 192 -9.80 2.60 -4.29
C VAL A 192 -9.52 1.97 -5.64
N LEU A 193 -10.53 1.88 -6.49
CA LEU A 193 -10.38 1.34 -7.84
C LEU A 193 -9.76 2.38 -8.76
N LYS A 194 -10.38 3.56 -8.81
CA LYS A 194 -10.02 4.65 -9.70
C LYS A 194 -10.57 5.96 -9.16
N ARG A 195 -10.16 7.04 -9.81
CA ARG A 195 -10.79 8.33 -9.69
C ARG A 195 -11.81 8.54 -10.79
N ASP A 196 -12.77 9.40 -10.51
CA ASP A 196 -13.67 9.89 -11.54
C ASP A 196 -12.87 10.78 -12.51
N PRO A 197 -12.90 10.50 -13.83
CA PRO A 197 -12.16 11.27 -14.82
C PRO A 197 -12.72 12.70 -15.02
N VAL A 198 -13.98 12.93 -14.66
CA VAL A 198 -14.66 14.23 -14.81
C VAL A 198 -14.53 15.06 -13.52
N ALA A 199 -14.53 14.39 -12.37
CA ALA A 199 -14.41 15.03 -11.06
C ALA A 199 -13.24 14.40 -10.26
N PRO A 200 -12.00 14.93 -10.38
CA PRO A 200 -10.81 14.28 -9.82
C PRO A 200 -10.77 14.20 -8.29
N ASN A 201 -11.64 14.95 -7.61
CA ASN A 201 -11.89 14.89 -6.17
C ASN A 201 -12.78 13.71 -5.76
N ILE A 202 -13.42 13.02 -6.72
CA ILE A 202 -14.25 11.84 -6.47
C ILE A 202 -13.44 10.56 -6.67
N ILE A 203 -13.42 9.71 -5.65
CA ILE A 203 -12.82 8.38 -5.67
C ILE A 203 -13.92 7.31 -5.76
N VAL A 204 -13.64 6.24 -6.49
CA VAL A 204 -14.52 5.08 -6.63
C VAL A 204 -13.93 3.91 -5.86
N LEU A 205 -14.70 3.40 -4.91
CA LEU A 205 -14.35 2.26 -4.08
C LEU A 205 -14.76 0.94 -4.74
N TYR A 206 -14.09 -0.14 -4.35
CA TYR A 206 -14.45 -1.49 -4.78
C TYR A 206 -15.75 -2.00 -4.14
N ARG A 207 -16.12 -1.48 -2.97
CA ARG A 207 -17.31 -1.88 -2.21
C ARG A 207 -18.09 -0.65 -1.73
N PRO A 208 -19.38 -0.80 -1.39
CA PRO A 208 -20.18 0.29 -0.85
C PRO A 208 -19.55 0.87 0.39
N TRP A 209 -19.54 2.19 0.46
CA TRP A 209 -19.25 2.91 1.68
C TRP A 209 -20.39 2.68 2.67
N LEU A 210 -20.06 2.03 3.77
CA LEU A 210 -21.04 1.69 4.80
C LEU A 210 -21.01 2.66 5.98
N GLU A 211 -20.09 3.62 5.95
CA GLU A 211 -19.91 4.56 7.05
C GLU A 211 -20.76 5.81 6.83
N GLY A 212 -20.77 6.71 7.82
CA GLY A 212 -21.59 7.91 7.79
C GLY A 212 -21.34 8.83 6.58
N PRO A 213 -22.22 9.83 6.39
CA PRO A 213 -22.19 10.74 5.23
C PRO A 213 -20.95 11.64 5.18
N SER A 214 -20.29 11.85 6.32
CA SER A 214 -19.02 12.55 6.46
C SER A 214 -18.14 11.73 7.38
N SER A 215 -16.92 11.45 6.95
CA SER A 215 -15.92 10.76 7.76
C SER A 215 -14.53 11.26 7.37
N SER A 216 -13.53 10.68 7.99
CA SER A 216 -12.14 10.85 7.61
C SER A 216 -11.54 9.47 7.34
N VAL A 217 -10.62 9.42 6.40
CA VAL A 217 -9.93 8.18 6.03
C VAL A 217 -8.43 8.36 6.17
N TRP A 218 -7.75 7.29 6.52
CA TRP A 218 -6.30 7.23 6.58
C TRP A 218 -5.76 6.59 5.32
N VAL A 219 -4.80 7.25 4.68
CA VAL A 219 -4.12 6.78 3.48
C VAL A 219 -2.63 7.02 3.64
N VAL A 220 -1.79 6.13 3.10
CA VAL A 220 -0.37 6.44 2.94
C VAL A 220 -0.18 7.11 1.57
N PRO A 221 0.12 8.42 1.53
CA PRO A 221 0.25 9.16 0.28
C PRO A 221 1.51 8.79 -0.50
N PRO A 222 1.56 9.10 -1.81
CA PRO A 222 2.80 9.03 -2.58
C PRO A 222 3.82 10.10 -2.13
N PRO A 223 5.09 10.00 -2.55
CA PRO A 223 6.08 11.04 -2.31
C PRO A 223 5.68 12.40 -2.88
N VAL A 224 6.18 13.47 -2.27
CA VAL A 224 6.11 14.83 -2.80
C VAL A 224 6.89 14.86 -4.13
N GLY A 225 6.24 15.32 -5.20
CA GLY A 225 6.76 15.23 -6.57
C GLY A 225 6.24 14.03 -7.37
N GLY A 226 5.41 13.18 -6.76
CA GLY A 226 4.79 12.03 -7.41
C GLY A 226 5.65 10.76 -7.38
N GLY A 227 5.09 9.66 -7.90
CA GLY A 227 5.76 8.38 -7.97
C GLY A 227 4.87 7.20 -7.64
N ARG A 228 5.49 6.03 -7.44
CA ARG A 228 4.80 4.79 -7.05
C ARG A 228 4.25 4.92 -5.63
N TYR A 229 3.07 4.35 -5.40
CA TYR A 229 2.51 4.22 -4.06
C TYR A 229 3.44 3.43 -3.14
N PRO A 230 3.81 3.99 -1.98
CA PRO A 230 4.73 3.33 -1.08
C PRO A 230 4.04 2.20 -0.30
N CYS A 231 2.73 2.29 -0.05
CA CYS A 231 2.00 1.27 0.71
C CYS A 231 1.97 -0.06 -0.05
N ILE A 232 2.48 -1.10 0.61
CA ILE A 232 2.52 -2.47 0.07
C ILE A 232 1.29 -3.25 0.54
N ALA A 233 1.01 -3.16 1.85
CA ALA A 233 -0.04 -3.92 2.51
C ALA A 233 -0.45 -3.25 3.83
N ILE A 234 -1.68 -3.54 4.25
CA ILE A 234 -2.23 -3.14 5.54
C ILE A 234 -2.67 -4.40 6.25
N TYR A 235 -2.27 -4.54 7.51
CA TYR A 235 -2.61 -5.67 8.36
C TYR A 235 -3.35 -5.18 9.60
N GLN A 236 -4.36 -5.93 10.03
CA GLN A 236 -5.15 -5.59 11.20
C GLN A 236 -5.18 -6.73 12.20
N LYS A 237 -5.03 -6.39 13.48
CA LYS A 237 -5.11 -7.35 14.58
C LYS A 237 -5.72 -6.70 15.81
N VAL A 238 -6.54 -7.45 16.52
CA VAL A 238 -6.96 -7.07 17.87
C VAL A 238 -5.96 -7.63 18.86
N ILE A 239 -5.37 -6.75 19.67
CA ILE A 239 -4.36 -7.10 20.67
C ILE A 239 -4.94 -6.81 22.04
N ARG A 240 -4.72 -7.75 22.97
CA ARG A 240 -5.01 -7.57 24.39
C ARG A 240 -3.74 -7.06 25.07
N PHE A 241 -3.86 -5.96 25.80
CA PHE A 241 -2.81 -5.39 26.66
C PHE A 241 -3.05 -5.72 28.15
#